data_AF-A0A2E8GDQ0-F1
#
_entry.id   AF-A0A2E8GDQ0-F1
#
_cell.length_a   1.000
_cell.length_b   1.000
_cell.length_c   1.000
_cell.angle_alpha   90.00
_cell.angle_beta   90.00
_cell.angle_gamma   90.00
#
_symmetry.space_group_name_H-M   'P 1'
#
loop_
_entity.id
_entity.type
_entity.pdbx_description
1 polymer ?
#
loop_
_entity_poly.entity_id
_entity_poly.type
_entity_poly.pdbx_seq_one_letter_code
_entity_poly.pdbx_strand_id
1 'polypeptide(L)'
;MRIGTVIAGLAVLVILAPISFADEGHNGHGKMGAAGPVSSEALRDVGIAIANMAMGCAVECGLETFEPFSPAQPNHLWIKASDNYVWFLHFNKPRNHKAAKVVFVGDGVKGRFCSEDQPDGGKTGFVHFHRAETSAGAMGHGGKPGTDGWWLRHVAVGKSEMKMKGMSMQFVPGLAMKFPPTPAPSCS
;
A
#
# COMPACT_ATOMS: atom_id res chain seq x y z
N MET A 1 -46.14 11.41 -10.66
CA MET A 1 -45.85 12.85 -10.47
C MET A 1 -45.49 13.05 -9.01
N ARG A 2 -44.31 13.48 -8.56
CA ARG A 2 -42.94 13.80 -9.07
C ARG A 2 -41.99 13.51 -7.86
N ILE A 3 -40.68 13.25 -7.91
CA ILE A 3 -39.61 13.02 -8.92
C ILE A 3 -38.49 12.25 -8.13
N GLY A 4 -37.52 11.52 -8.67
CA GLY A 4 -37.04 11.38 -10.05
C GLY A 4 -35.53 11.68 -10.16
N THR A 5 -34.67 10.98 -9.39
CA THR A 5 -33.21 11.21 -9.38
C THR A 5 -32.45 9.89 -9.46
N VAL A 6 -32.06 9.48 -10.67
CA VAL A 6 -31.02 8.47 -10.88
C VAL A 6 -29.69 9.21 -10.95
N ILE A 7 -28.84 9.06 -9.93
CA ILE A 7 -27.46 9.56 -10.00
C ILE A 7 -26.65 8.53 -10.81
N ALA A 8 -26.32 8.87 -12.05
CA ALA A 8 -25.41 8.09 -12.87
C ALA A 8 -23.98 8.22 -12.33
N GLY A 9 -23.60 7.34 -11.41
CA GLY A 9 -22.23 7.21 -10.91
C GLY A 9 -21.29 6.80 -12.04
N LEU A 10 -20.28 7.62 -12.32
CA LEU A 10 -19.37 7.42 -13.44
C LEU A 10 -18.43 6.23 -13.17
N ALA A 11 -18.71 5.08 -13.77
CA ALA A 11 -17.89 3.88 -13.67
C ALA A 11 -16.57 4.02 -14.45
N VAL A 12 -15.61 4.77 -13.89
CA VAL A 12 -14.24 4.86 -14.42
C VAL A 12 -13.50 3.56 -14.09
N LEU A 13 -13.70 2.56 -14.95
CA LEU A 13 -12.99 1.28 -14.89
C LEU A 13 -11.51 1.51 -15.25
N VAL A 14 -10.68 1.79 -14.24
CA VAL A 14 -9.21 1.80 -14.40
C VAL A 14 -8.74 0.36 -14.55
N ILE A 15 -8.74 -0.14 -15.78
CA ILE A 15 -8.13 -1.42 -16.13
C ILE A 15 -6.62 -1.27 -15.93
N LEU A 16 -6.10 -1.77 -14.80
CA LEU A 16 -4.66 -1.99 -14.61
C LEU A 16 -4.22 -3.19 -15.45
N ALA A 17 -4.18 -3.00 -16.77
CA ALA A 17 -3.52 -3.93 -17.66
C ALA A 17 -2.02 -3.95 -17.34
N PRO A 18 -1.37 -5.14 -17.27
CA PRO A 18 0.08 -5.19 -17.22
C PRO A 18 0.62 -4.54 -18.50
N ILE A 19 1.54 -3.56 -18.36
CA ILE A 19 2.04 -2.77 -19.50
C ILE A 19 3.12 -3.56 -20.26
N SER A 20 2.71 -4.67 -20.85
CA SER A 20 3.49 -5.40 -21.86
C SER A 20 3.24 -4.76 -23.22
N PHE A 21 4.11 -3.82 -23.60
CA PHE A 21 4.18 -3.33 -24.97
C PHE A 21 4.72 -4.45 -25.89
N ALA A 22 3.81 -5.27 -26.43
CA ALA A 22 4.06 -6.08 -27.60
C ALA A 22 3.83 -5.22 -28.86
N ASP A 23 4.62 -5.47 -29.90
CA ASP A 23 4.68 -4.67 -31.13
C ASP A 23 3.66 -5.15 -32.18
N GLU A 24 2.79 -4.24 -32.62
CA GLU A 24 2.12 -4.30 -33.92
C GLU A 24 2.35 -2.97 -34.63
N GLY A 25 3.48 -2.87 -35.34
CA GLY A 25 4.03 -1.61 -35.79
C GLY A 25 3.34 -0.98 -37.00
N HIS A 26 3.40 0.35 -37.08
CA HIS A 26 3.39 1.08 -38.34
C HIS A 26 4.35 2.29 -38.26
N ASN A 27 5.06 2.57 -39.35
CA ASN A 27 6.21 3.48 -39.37
C ASN A 27 5.89 4.93 -38.94
N GLY A 28 6.57 5.41 -37.88
CA GLY A 28 6.52 6.80 -37.45
C GLY A 28 7.59 7.14 -36.42
N HIS A 29 8.77 7.60 -36.86
CA HIS A 29 9.89 7.98 -35.98
C HIS A 29 9.65 9.32 -35.24
N GLY A 30 8.65 9.37 -34.36
CA GLY A 30 8.54 10.40 -33.33
C GLY A 30 9.46 10.07 -32.15
N LYS A 31 10.40 10.96 -31.82
CA LYS A 31 11.19 10.83 -30.57
C LYS A 31 10.29 11.10 -29.36
N MET A 32 9.68 10.06 -28.80
CA MET A 32 9.02 10.18 -27.51
C MET A 32 10.07 10.54 -26.44
N GLY A 33 9.95 11.74 -25.86
CA GLY A 33 10.73 12.12 -24.70
C GLY A 33 10.41 11.21 -23.53
N ALA A 34 11.40 10.94 -22.67
CA ALA A 34 11.17 10.15 -21.46
C ALA A 34 10.05 10.78 -20.63
N ALA A 35 9.14 9.96 -20.11
CA ALA A 35 8.05 10.42 -19.25
C ALA A 35 8.64 11.19 -18.06
N GLY A 36 8.20 12.44 -17.88
CA GLY A 36 8.67 13.28 -16.78
C GLY A 36 8.31 12.69 -15.41
N PRO A 37 9.06 13.03 -14.35
CA PRO A 37 8.75 12.52 -13.01
C PRO A 37 7.35 12.95 -12.58
N VAL A 38 6.52 11.97 -12.19
CA VAL A 38 5.17 12.20 -11.68
C VAL A 38 5.26 13.06 -10.41
N SER A 39 4.44 14.12 -10.33
CA SER A 39 4.52 15.07 -9.22
C SER A 39 4.09 14.46 -7.88
N SER A 40 4.60 15.00 -6.78
CA SER A 40 4.26 14.54 -5.42
C SER A 40 2.77 14.75 -5.11
N GLU A 41 2.19 15.78 -5.73
CA GLU A 41 0.78 16.13 -5.74
C GLU A 41 -0.05 15.05 -6.45
N ALA A 42 0.33 14.65 -7.67
CA ALA A 42 -0.37 13.60 -8.40
C ALA A 42 -0.30 12.25 -7.67
N LEU A 43 0.85 11.89 -7.09
CA LEU A 43 0.99 10.67 -6.28
C LEU A 43 0.16 10.73 -4.99
N ARG A 44 0.11 11.89 -4.32
CA ARG A 44 -0.75 12.10 -3.14
C ARG A 44 -2.22 11.99 -3.51
N ASP A 45 -2.64 12.62 -4.60
CA ASP A 45 -4.04 12.73 -4.98
C ASP A 45 -4.56 11.40 -5.55
N VAL A 46 -3.72 10.60 -6.22
CA VAL A 46 -3.98 9.17 -6.51
C VAL A 46 -4.06 8.35 -5.22
N GLY A 47 -3.16 8.55 -4.24
CA GLY A 47 -3.22 7.87 -2.95
C GLY A 47 -4.51 8.19 -2.16
N ILE A 48 -4.96 9.44 -2.21
CA ILE A 48 -6.24 9.88 -1.64
C ILE A 48 -7.42 9.28 -2.43
N ALA A 49 -7.35 9.25 -3.76
CA ALA A 49 -8.39 8.61 -4.58
C ALA A 49 -8.51 7.11 -4.27
N ILE A 50 -7.40 6.37 -4.17
CA ILE A 50 -7.37 4.97 -3.78
C ILE A 50 -7.93 4.77 -2.36
N ALA A 51 -7.55 5.62 -1.39
CA ALA A 51 -8.08 5.55 -0.03
C ALA A 51 -9.60 5.81 0.02
N ASN A 52 -10.08 6.82 -0.71
CA ASN A 52 -11.51 7.15 -0.78
C ASN A 52 -12.30 6.06 -1.53
N MET A 53 -11.75 5.49 -2.61
CA MET A 53 -12.32 4.35 -3.32
C MET A 53 -12.39 3.12 -2.43
N ALA A 54 -11.30 2.73 -1.77
CA ALA A 54 -11.27 1.58 -0.87
C ALA A 54 -12.23 1.76 0.33
N MET A 55 -12.33 2.97 0.88
CA MET A 55 -13.22 3.29 2.00
C MET A 55 -14.71 3.38 1.60
N GLY A 56 -15.02 3.90 0.42
CA GLY A 56 -16.39 3.88 -0.13
C GLY A 56 -16.82 2.48 -0.56
N CYS A 57 -15.93 1.74 -1.24
CA CYS A 57 -16.17 0.38 -1.71
C CYS A 57 -16.20 -0.65 -0.56
N ALA A 58 -15.59 -0.36 0.59
CA ALA A 58 -15.85 -1.11 1.83
C ALA A 58 -17.28 -0.96 2.38
N VAL A 59 -18.00 0.09 1.99
CA VAL A 59 -19.42 0.31 2.36
C VAL A 59 -20.36 -0.15 1.25
N GLU A 60 -20.06 0.13 -0.02
CA GLU A 60 -20.96 -0.13 -1.16
C GLU A 60 -20.65 -1.43 -1.93
N CYS A 61 -19.40 -1.88 -1.99
CA CYS A 61 -19.00 -3.12 -2.66
C CYS A 61 -18.83 -4.32 -1.70
N GLY A 62 -18.88 -4.09 -0.39
CA GLY A 62 -18.66 -5.12 0.63
C GLY A 62 -17.20 -5.58 0.77
N LEU A 63 -16.20 -4.73 0.54
CA LEU A 63 -14.80 -5.10 0.78
C LEU A 63 -14.57 -5.44 2.27
N GLU A 64 -14.15 -6.67 2.54
CA GLU A 64 -13.97 -7.19 3.90
C GLU A 64 -12.81 -6.50 4.63
N THR A 65 -13.09 -5.89 5.79
CA THR A 65 -12.05 -5.56 6.77
C THR A 65 -11.65 -6.82 7.51
N PHE A 66 -10.35 -7.09 7.60
CA PHE A 66 -9.81 -8.30 8.22
C PHE A 66 -8.57 -7.95 9.04
N GLU A 67 -8.01 -8.90 9.80
CA GLU A 67 -6.81 -8.69 10.60
C GLU A 67 -5.69 -9.66 10.15
N PRO A 68 -4.73 -9.22 9.29
CA PRO A 68 -3.64 -10.08 8.79
C PRO A 68 -2.58 -10.45 9.83
N PHE A 69 -2.65 -9.88 11.03
CA PHE A 69 -1.61 -9.93 12.04
C PHE A 69 -2.17 -10.24 13.43
N SER A 70 -1.48 -11.13 14.11
CA SER A 70 -1.76 -11.58 15.47
C SER A 70 -0.55 -11.22 16.35
N PRO A 71 -0.67 -10.30 17.33
CA PRO A 71 -1.86 -9.51 17.65
C PRO A 71 -2.13 -8.38 16.63
N ALA A 72 -3.40 -7.98 16.52
CA ALA A 72 -3.83 -6.93 15.61
C ALA A 72 -3.19 -5.57 15.90
N GLN A 73 -2.83 -4.83 14.85
CA GLN A 73 -2.19 -3.52 14.94
C GLN A 73 -3.24 -2.41 15.16
N PRO A 74 -3.36 -1.79 16.36
CA PRO A 74 -4.49 -0.92 16.69
C PRO A 74 -4.49 0.41 15.93
N ASN A 75 -3.38 0.78 15.27
CA ASN A 75 -3.23 1.98 14.44
C ASN A 75 -3.31 1.69 12.94
N HIS A 76 -3.75 0.50 12.52
CA HIS A 76 -3.98 0.17 11.12
C HIS A 76 -5.46 -0.14 10.87
N LEU A 77 -5.89 0.02 9.62
CA LEU A 77 -7.11 -0.57 9.08
C LEU A 77 -6.72 -1.35 7.82
N TRP A 78 -7.01 -2.65 7.80
CA TRP A 78 -6.68 -3.56 6.70
C TRP A 78 -7.95 -3.94 5.93
N ILE A 79 -7.84 -3.98 4.60
CA ILE A 79 -8.93 -4.27 3.66
C ILE A 79 -8.45 -5.38 2.73
N LYS A 80 -9.19 -6.48 2.66
CA LYS A 80 -8.87 -7.62 1.79
C LYS A 80 -9.21 -7.28 0.33
N ALA A 81 -8.26 -7.47 -0.58
CA ALA A 81 -8.50 -7.34 -2.02
C ALA A 81 -8.45 -8.69 -2.75
N SER A 82 -7.65 -9.63 -2.26
CA SER A 82 -7.69 -11.06 -2.57
C SER A 82 -7.07 -11.86 -1.40
N ASP A 83 -6.94 -13.18 -1.53
CA ASP A 83 -6.23 -14.00 -0.52
C ASP A 83 -4.72 -13.72 -0.43
N ASN A 84 -4.16 -13.05 -1.45
CA ASN A 84 -2.72 -12.76 -1.57
C ASN A 84 -2.40 -11.25 -1.70
N TYR A 85 -3.41 -10.37 -1.74
CA TYR A 85 -3.22 -8.92 -1.90
C TYR A 85 -4.20 -8.11 -1.02
N VAL A 86 -3.68 -7.05 -0.40
CA VAL A 86 -4.40 -6.27 0.64
C VAL A 86 -4.10 -4.78 0.51
N TRP A 87 -5.04 -3.94 0.95
CA TRP A 87 -4.84 -2.49 1.14
C TRP A 87 -4.85 -2.17 2.63
N PHE A 88 -4.19 -1.08 3.03
CA PHE A 88 -4.27 -0.58 4.40
C PHE A 88 -4.13 0.93 4.54
N LEU A 89 -4.70 1.44 5.64
CA LEU A 89 -4.50 2.79 6.14
C LEU A 89 -3.68 2.73 7.42
N HIS A 90 -2.51 3.38 7.43
CA HIS A 90 -1.64 3.50 8.61
C HIS A 90 -1.92 4.84 9.28
N PHE A 91 -2.41 4.80 10.53
CA PHE A 91 -2.70 5.98 11.34
C PHE A 91 -1.54 6.31 12.31
N ASN A 92 -1.34 7.60 12.58
CA ASN A 92 -0.32 8.09 13.53
C ASN A 92 -0.60 7.72 15.01
N LYS A 93 -1.77 7.14 15.29
CA LYS A 93 -2.33 6.80 16.61
C LYS A 93 -3.32 5.63 16.42
N PRO A 94 -3.74 4.93 17.49
CA PRO A 94 -4.82 3.95 17.41
C PRO A 94 -6.07 4.50 16.70
N ARG A 95 -6.72 3.71 15.85
CA ARG A 95 -7.82 4.15 14.96
C ARG A 95 -9.07 4.67 15.70
N ASN A 96 -9.21 4.34 16.98
CA ASN A 96 -10.28 4.83 17.86
C ASN A 96 -9.93 6.15 18.59
N HIS A 97 -8.72 6.67 18.45
CA HIS A 97 -8.29 7.92 19.09
C HIS A 97 -8.80 9.14 18.32
N LYS A 98 -9.53 10.06 18.98
CA LYS A 98 -10.19 11.22 18.34
C LYS A 98 -9.31 12.08 17.42
N ALA A 99 -8.01 12.21 17.72
CA ALA A 99 -7.03 12.93 16.90
C ALA A 99 -6.12 12.01 16.03
N ALA A 100 -6.57 10.80 15.70
CA ALA A 100 -5.89 9.94 14.74
C ALA A 100 -5.97 10.54 13.32
N LYS A 101 -4.89 10.39 12.55
CA LYS A 101 -4.80 10.81 11.15
C LYS A 101 -4.10 9.74 10.35
N VAL A 102 -4.61 9.44 9.15
CA VAL A 102 -3.89 8.65 8.15
C VAL A 102 -2.58 9.37 7.81
N VAL A 103 -1.47 8.64 7.86
CA VAL A 103 -0.13 9.13 7.49
C VAL A 103 0.47 8.35 6.32
N PHE A 104 0.08 7.09 6.16
CA PHE A 104 0.31 6.32 4.93
C PHE A 104 -0.97 5.64 4.47
N VAL A 105 -1.14 5.58 3.15
CA VAL A 105 -1.92 4.55 2.47
C VAL A 105 -0.90 3.52 1.99
N GLY A 106 -1.26 2.24 1.98
CA GLY A 106 -0.34 1.21 1.54
C GLY A 106 -1.03 -0.04 1.04
N ASP A 107 -0.22 -0.93 0.48
CA ASP A 107 -0.62 -2.21 -0.06
C ASP A 107 0.36 -3.31 0.36
N GLY A 108 -0.16 -4.54 0.42
CA GLY A 108 0.57 -5.71 0.86
C GLY A 108 0.42 -6.88 -0.10
N VAL A 109 1.54 -7.52 -0.43
CA VAL A 109 1.60 -8.78 -1.16
C VAL A 109 1.96 -9.88 -0.17
N LYS A 110 1.19 -10.97 -0.15
CA LYS A 110 1.46 -12.13 0.70
C LYS A 110 2.70 -12.87 0.19
N GLY A 111 3.57 -13.28 1.11
CA GLY A 111 4.81 -13.95 0.76
C GLY A 111 5.65 -14.29 1.97
N ARG A 112 6.92 -14.60 1.74
CA ARG A 112 7.88 -15.10 2.72
C ARG A 112 9.01 -14.10 2.97
N PHE A 113 9.61 -14.15 4.16
CA PHE A 113 10.75 -13.31 4.50
C PHE A 113 12.06 -13.84 3.89
N CYS A 114 12.22 -13.66 2.58
CA CYS A 114 13.48 -13.77 1.86
C CYS A 114 13.48 -12.96 0.55
N SER A 115 14.67 -12.70 0.00
CA SER A 115 14.89 -11.74 -1.11
C SER A 115 14.29 -12.20 -2.44
N GLU A 116 14.18 -13.50 -2.61
CA GLU A 116 13.63 -14.19 -3.78
C GLU A 116 12.09 -14.15 -3.81
N ASP A 117 11.48 -13.86 -2.66
CA ASP A 117 10.04 -13.68 -2.46
C ASP A 117 9.66 -12.18 -2.31
N GLN A 118 10.65 -11.28 -2.27
CA GLN A 118 10.44 -9.84 -2.14
C GLN A 118 10.09 -9.22 -3.51
N PRO A 119 8.91 -8.59 -3.68
CA PRO A 119 8.50 -8.03 -4.97
C PRO A 119 9.54 -7.05 -5.54
N ASP A 120 10.00 -7.33 -6.76
CA ASP A 120 11.04 -6.61 -7.50
C ASP A 120 12.39 -6.41 -6.74
N GLY A 121 12.66 -7.20 -5.70
CA GLY A 121 13.76 -6.95 -4.76
C GLY A 121 13.59 -5.62 -4.01
N GLY A 122 12.35 -5.25 -3.71
CA GLY A 122 11.97 -4.03 -3.00
C GLY A 122 11.94 -2.75 -3.86
N LYS A 123 12.36 -2.81 -5.13
CA LYS A 123 12.50 -1.63 -6.02
C LYS A 123 11.19 -0.86 -6.24
N THR A 124 10.05 -1.54 -6.21
CA THR A 124 8.71 -0.96 -6.37
C THR A 124 8.07 -0.50 -5.06
N GLY A 125 8.81 -0.54 -3.95
CA GLY A 125 8.42 0.01 -2.65
C GLY A 125 8.07 -0.99 -1.56
N PHE A 126 8.10 -2.29 -1.86
CA PHE A 126 7.88 -3.39 -0.93
C PHE A 126 9.11 -3.63 -0.03
N VAL A 127 9.49 -2.63 0.76
CA VAL A 127 10.75 -2.59 1.54
C VAL A 127 10.61 -3.10 2.98
N HIS A 128 9.39 -3.36 3.43
CA HIS A 128 9.08 -3.70 4.82
C HIS A 128 8.25 -4.98 4.89
N PHE A 129 8.68 -5.96 5.68
CA PHE A 129 7.99 -7.23 5.88
C PHE A 129 7.43 -7.33 7.29
N HIS A 130 6.22 -7.86 7.41
CA HIS A 130 5.62 -8.22 8.68
C HIS A 130 5.12 -9.66 8.61
N ARG A 131 5.60 -10.54 9.51
CA ARG A 131 5.09 -11.91 9.63
C ARG A 131 3.68 -11.93 10.19
N ALA A 132 2.89 -12.96 9.85
CA ALA A 132 1.50 -13.07 10.29
C ALA A 132 1.38 -13.18 11.83
N GLU A 133 2.08 -14.15 12.42
CA GLU A 133 2.01 -14.46 13.85
C GLU A 133 3.21 -13.92 14.64
N THR A 134 2.93 -13.31 15.79
CA THR A 134 3.95 -12.80 16.72
C THR A 134 3.62 -13.12 18.17
N SER A 135 4.64 -13.29 19.01
CA SER A 135 4.45 -13.31 20.46
C SER A 135 3.99 -11.94 20.94
N ALA A 136 3.01 -11.89 21.86
CA ALA A 136 2.43 -10.64 22.35
C ALA A 136 3.51 -9.61 22.75
N GLY A 137 3.42 -8.40 22.16
CA GLY A 137 4.40 -7.32 22.32
C GLY A 137 5.53 -7.29 21.28
N ALA A 138 5.68 -8.31 20.42
CA ALA A 138 6.61 -8.29 19.31
C ALA A 138 6.00 -7.61 18.07
N MET A 139 6.65 -6.56 17.57
CA MET A 139 6.20 -5.73 16.44
C MET A 139 6.16 -6.43 15.06
N GLY A 140 6.28 -7.76 14.98
CA GLY A 140 6.15 -8.55 13.74
C GLY A 140 7.12 -8.29 12.58
N HIS A 141 7.95 -7.25 12.62
CA HIS A 141 8.88 -6.92 11.54
C HIS A 141 9.84 -8.10 11.25
N GLY A 142 9.99 -8.44 9.96
CA GLY A 142 10.86 -9.52 9.48
C GLY A 142 10.51 -10.92 10.02
N GLY A 143 11.50 -11.82 10.04
CA GLY A 143 11.35 -13.18 10.55
C GLY A 143 12.67 -13.96 10.48
N LYS A 144 12.58 -15.29 10.51
CA LYS A 144 13.63 -16.17 9.96
C LYS A 144 13.53 -16.20 8.41
N PRO A 145 14.59 -16.58 7.68
CA PRO A 145 14.48 -16.95 6.27
C PRO A 145 13.23 -17.78 5.99
N GLY A 146 12.47 -17.40 4.96
CA GLY A 146 11.28 -18.13 4.52
C GLY A 146 10.03 -18.01 5.42
N THR A 147 10.02 -17.18 6.48
CA THR A 147 8.83 -17.01 7.36
C THR A 147 7.65 -16.38 6.61
N ASP A 148 6.45 -16.96 6.71
CA ASP A 148 5.23 -16.44 6.08
C ASP A 148 4.74 -15.10 6.65
N GLY A 149 4.15 -14.28 5.79
CA GLY A 149 3.63 -12.96 6.13
C GLY A 149 3.30 -12.11 4.91
N TRP A 150 3.61 -10.82 5.01
CA TRP A 150 3.28 -9.82 4.00
C TRP A 150 4.46 -8.88 3.74
N TRP A 151 4.82 -8.73 2.48
CA TRP A 151 5.64 -7.62 1.99
C TRP A 151 4.75 -6.39 1.82
N LEU A 152 5.09 -5.31 2.50
CA LEU A 152 4.29 -4.11 2.64
C LEU A 152 4.97 -2.89 1.98
N ARG A 153 4.17 -2.16 1.20
CA ARG A 153 4.53 -0.91 0.55
C ARG A 153 3.74 0.25 1.18
N HIS A 154 4.42 1.37 1.39
CA HIS A 154 3.88 2.54 2.07
C HIS A 154 3.96 3.77 1.16
N VAL A 155 2.85 4.50 1.00
CA VAL A 155 2.77 5.79 0.31
C VAL A 155 2.34 6.85 1.33
N ALA A 156 3.22 7.80 1.60
CA ALA A 156 2.93 8.88 2.54
C ALA A 156 1.92 9.86 1.91
N VAL A 157 0.84 10.17 2.64
CA VAL A 157 -0.21 11.12 2.18
C VAL A 157 0.10 12.58 2.54
N GLY A 158 1.12 12.81 3.37
CA GLY A 158 1.45 14.12 3.91
C GLY A 158 2.85 14.16 4.52
N LYS A 159 3.29 15.35 4.91
CA LYS A 159 4.50 15.48 5.74
C LYS A 159 4.22 14.88 7.13
N SER A 160 5.02 13.92 7.57
CA SER A 160 4.84 13.24 8.85
C SER A 160 6.17 12.81 9.49
N GLU A 161 6.20 12.81 10.82
CA GLU A 161 7.31 12.30 11.62
C GLU A 161 6.92 10.96 12.25
N MET A 162 7.73 9.91 12.04
CA MET A 162 7.63 8.65 12.79
C MET A 162 8.84 8.51 13.73
N LYS A 163 8.57 8.21 15.01
CA LYS A 163 9.61 7.97 16.02
C LYS A 163 9.71 6.48 16.32
N MET A 164 10.90 5.91 16.13
CA MET A 164 11.14 4.48 16.33
C MET A 164 12.49 4.28 17.03
N LYS A 165 12.47 3.72 18.26
CA LYS A 165 13.66 3.40 19.07
C LYS A 165 14.72 4.52 19.13
N GLY A 166 14.27 5.75 19.35
CA GLY A 166 15.14 6.95 19.43
C GLY A 166 15.45 7.62 18.10
N MET A 167 15.21 6.97 16.96
CA MET A 167 15.32 7.59 15.64
C MET A 167 14.04 8.37 15.29
N SER A 168 14.20 9.52 14.64
CA SER A 168 13.15 10.27 13.97
C SER A 168 13.28 10.09 12.46
N MET A 169 12.20 9.68 11.80
CA MET A 169 12.11 9.54 10.35
C MET A 169 11.07 10.52 9.82
N GLN A 170 11.51 11.41 8.93
CA GLN A 170 10.65 12.39 8.28
C GLN A 170 10.22 11.86 6.91
N PHE A 171 8.92 11.86 6.65
CA PHE A 171 8.32 11.48 5.38
C PHE A 171 7.71 12.70 4.70
N VAL A 172 7.75 12.70 3.37
CA VAL A 172 7.10 13.65 2.47
C VAL A 172 6.16 12.88 1.54
N PRO A 173 5.15 13.52 0.91
CA PRO A 173 4.17 12.82 0.08
C PRO A 173 4.82 11.98 -1.03
N GLY A 174 4.28 10.78 -1.26
CA GLY A 174 4.79 9.82 -2.26
C GLY A 174 5.34 8.52 -1.65
N LEU A 175 6.04 7.75 -2.48
CA LEU A 175 6.47 6.38 -2.16
C LEU A 175 7.57 6.36 -1.08
N ALA A 176 7.28 5.74 0.07
CA ALA A 176 8.15 5.74 1.23
C ALA A 176 9.23 4.65 1.16
N MET A 177 10.14 4.75 0.18
CA MET A 177 11.28 3.82 -0.03
C MET A 177 12.23 3.64 1.17
N LYS A 178 12.08 4.46 2.22
CA LYS A 178 12.84 4.40 3.48
C LYS A 178 11.94 4.15 4.71
N PHE A 179 10.69 3.72 4.50
CA PHE A 179 9.86 3.22 5.59
C PHE A 179 10.56 2.01 6.24
N PRO A 180 10.73 1.95 7.59
CA PRO A 180 11.60 1.05 8.33
C PRO A 180 11.97 -0.27 7.63
N PRO A 181 13.03 -0.28 6.80
CA PRO A 181 13.25 -1.39 5.88
C PRO A 181 13.64 -2.65 6.66
N THR A 182 13.17 -3.80 6.18
CA THR A 182 13.55 -5.12 6.71
C THR A 182 14.38 -5.83 5.65
N PRO A 183 15.73 -5.77 5.73
CA PRO A 183 16.59 -6.41 4.75
C PRO A 183 16.26 -7.90 4.63
N ALA A 184 15.90 -8.33 3.42
CA ALA A 184 15.53 -9.71 3.15
C ALA A 184 16.79 -10.59 3.13
N PRO A 185 16.83 -11.71 3.87
CA PRO A 185 17.88 -12.71 3.72
C PRO A 185 17.67 -13.52 2.44
N SER A 186 18.66 -14.36 2.08
CA SER A 186 18.41 -15.56 1.25
C SER A 186 17.29 -16.41 1.86
N CYS A 187 16.55 -17.17 1.05
CA CYS A 187 15.59 -18.16 1.57
C CYS A 187 16.27 -19.36 2.26
N SER A 188 17.57 -19.55 2.05
CA SER A 188 18.44 -20.57 2.69
C SER A 188 19.80 -19.99 3.09
#